data_AF-B1N4R2-F1
#
_entry.id   AF-B1N4R2-F1
#
_cell.length_a   1.000
_cell.length_b   1.000
_cell.length_c   1.000
_cell.angle_alpha   90.00
_cell.angle_beta   90.00
_cell.angle_gamma   90.00
#
_symmetry.space_group_name_H-M   'P 1'
#
loop_
_entity.id
_entity.type
_entity.pdbx_description
1 polymer ?
#
loop_
_entity_poly.entity_id
_entity_poly.type
_entity_poly.pdbx_seq_one_letter_code
_entity_poly.pdbx_strand_id
1 'polypeptide(L)'
;MQLGYNEIMIVSKYFEDIKDFINLEIGIKRFQGNMEQFHFNPIPLNQYSRKLFPNIETFHIYNKEDKIFKDGKIFKQIIWYKVSYSRYLKEKEEMNEYKNIEYTRKYRNIFGNTIQKEVNSLGNYCFYECNDIQESEIPTSVSKIGKYCFVNVHH
;
A
#
# COMPACT_ATOMS: atom_id res chain seq x y z
N MET A 1 -31.34 -14.56 7.10
CA MET A 1 -30.75 -13.31 6.57
C MET A 1 -30.27 -13.58 5.15
N GLN A 2 -30.84 -12.93 4.13
CA GLN A 2 -30.34 -13.04 2.75
C GLN A 2 -29.37 -11.88 2.51
N LEU A 3 -28.13 -12.19 2.11
CA LEU A 3 -27.15 -11.19 1.67
C LEU A 3 -27.54 -10.70 0.27
N GLY A 4 -27.52 -9.38 0.06
CA GLY A 4 -27.70 -8.75 -1.25
C GLY A 4 -26.37 -8.58 -2.00
N TYR A 5 -26.44 -7.90 -3.15
CA TYR A 5 -25.30 -7.72 -4.07
C TYR A 5 -24.17 -6.86 -3.50
N ASN A 6 -24.52 -5.83 -2.71
CA ASN A 6 -23.54 -4.96 -2.08
C ASN A 6 -22.87 -5.66 -0.89
N GLU A 7 -23.64 -6.42 -0.11
CA GLU A 7 -23.12 -7.15 1.03
C GLU A 7 -22.14 -8.23 0.58
N ILE A 8 -22.43 -8.94 -0.52
CA ILE A 8 -21.51 -9.97 -1.00
C ILE A 8 -20.21 -9.39 -1.54
N MET A 9 -20.24 -8.23 -2.20
CA MET A 9 -19.03 -7.54 -2.61
C MET A 9 -18.18 -7.16 -1.37
N ILE A 10 -18.81 -6.65 -0.30
CA ILE A 10 -18.13 -6.32 0.95
C ILE A 10 -17.49 -7.55 1.58
N VAL A 11 -18.21 -8.67 1.66
CA VAL A 11 -17.69 -9.93 2.21
C VAL A 11 -16.53 -10.45 1.33
N SER A 12 -16.64 -10.33 0.01
CA SER A 12 -15.61 -10.80 -0.93
C SER A 12 -14.29 -10.02 -0.81
N LYS A 13 -14.27 -8.83 -0.18
CA LYS A 13 -13.02 -8.11 0.12
C LYS A 13 -12.10 -8.85 1.09
N TYR A 14 -12.62 -9.84 1.81
CA TYR A 14 -11.87 -10.66 2.76
C TYR A 14 -11.39 -11.99 2.16
N PHE A 15 -11.66 -12.25 0.88
CA PHE A 15 -11.12 -13.41 0.19
C PHE A 15 -9.61 -13.27 -0.04
N GLU A 16 -8.90 -14.39 0.04
CA GLU A 16 -7.43 -14.41 -0.05
C GLU A 16 -6.93 -14.88 -1.41
N ASP A 17 -7.74 -15.67 -2.14
CA ASP A 17 -7.38 -16.22 -3.44
C ASP A 17 -8.47 -15.97 -4.49
N ILE A 18 -8.07 -15.87 -5.77
CA ILE A 18 -8.99 -15.76 -6.90
C ILE A 18 -10.00 -16.92 -6.95
N LYS A 19 -9.62 -18.10 -6.46
CA LYS A 19 -10.50 -19.28 -6.38
C LYS A 19 -11.74 -19.01 -5.53
N ASP A 20 -11.63 -18.22 -4.46
CA ASP A 20 -12.77 -17.89 -3.60
C ASP A 20 -13.83 -17.10 -4.38
N PHE A 21 -13.39 -16.11 -5.18
CA PHE A 21 -14.25 -15.34 -6.06
C PHE A 21 -14.90 -16.23 -7.13
N ILE A 22 -14.12 -17.08 -7.79
CA ILE A 22 -14.62 -17.98 -8.83
C ILE A 22 -15.66 -18.96 -8.25
N ASN A 23 -15.34 -19.58 -7.11
CA ASN A 23 -16.23 -20.52 -6.44
C ASN A 23 -17.53 -19.85 -5.99
N LEU A 24 -17.47 -18.60 -5.52
CA LEU A 24 -18.64 -17.83 -5.14
C LEU A 24 -19.59 -17.63 -6.33
N GLU A 25 -19.07 -17.14 -7.47
CA GLU A 25 -19.89 -16.83 -8.65
C GLU A 25 -20.43 -18.09 -9.34
N ILE A 26 -19.64 -19.16 -9.41
CA ILE A 26 -20.08 -20.44 -9.99
C ILE A 26 -21.06 -21.15 -9.06
N GLY A 27 -20.78 -21.17 -7.76
CA GLY A 27 -21.59 -21.90 -6.77
C GLY A 27 -22.94 -21.24 -6.50
N ILE A 28 -23.05 -19.92 -6.67
CA ILE A 28 -24.26 -19.17 -6.35
C ILE A 28 -24.62 -18.22 -7.50
N LYS A 29 -25.51 -18.68 -8.40
CA LYS A 29 -25.92 -17.94 -9.62
C LYS A 29 -26.33 -16.48 -9.39
N ARG A 30 -26.99 -16.18 -8.25
CA ARG A 30 -27.41 -14.82 -7.92
C ARG A 30 -26.25 -13.87 -7.59
N PHE A 31 -25.01 -14.35 -7.49
CA PHE A 31 -23.81 -13.54 -7.24
C PHE A 31 -22.89 -13.47 -8.46
N GLN A 32 -23.35 -13.92 -9.63
CA GLN A 32 -22.60 -13.78 -10.88
C GLN A 32 -22.33 -12.31 -11.20
N GLY A 33 -21.12 -11.98 -11.67
CA GLY A 33 -20.72 -10.60 -11.92
C GLY A 33 -20.32 -9.84 -10.65
N ASN A 34 -20.15 -10.50 -9.51
CA ASN A 34 -19.65 -9.87 -8.29
C ASN A 34 -18.26 -9.23 -8.50
N MET A 35 -17.37 -9.87 -9.25
CA MET A 35 -16.05 -9.35 -9.61
C MET A 35 -16.12 -8.09 -10.48
N GLU A 36 -17.20 -7.87 -11.22
CA GLU A 36 -17.41 -6.66 -12.03
C GLU A 36 -17.70 -5.43 -11.16
N GLN A 37 -18.17 -5.61 -9.93
CA GLN A 37 -18.43 -4.52 -8.98
C GLN A 37 -17.15 -3.90 -8.41
N PHE A 38 -16.00 -4.53 -8.60
CA PHE A 38 -14.74 -4.07 -8.05
C PHE A 38 -14.08 -3.03 -8.96
N HIS A 39 -13.94 -1.82 -8.42
CA HIS A 39 -13.14 -0.74 -9.02
C HIS A 39 -11.68 -0.73 -8.54
N PHE A 40 -11.33 -1.66 -7.65
CA PHE A 40 -9.98 -1.93 -7.21
C PHE A 40 -9.74 -3.42 -7.07
N ASN A 41 -8.49 -3.88 -7.24
CA ASN A 41 -8.19 -5.29 -7.02
C ASN A 41 -8.20 -5.62 -5.52
N PRO A 42 -9.01 -6.58 -5.04
CA PRO A 42 -9.04 -6.98 -3.63
C PRO A 42 -7.84 -7.84 -3.22
N ILE A 43 -7.20 -8.48 -4.21
CA ILE A 43 -6.05 -9.38 -4.06
C ILE A 43 -4.98 -9.04 -5.13
N PRO A 44 -3.72 -9.48 -4.97
CA PRO A 44 -2.73 -9.42 -6.04
C PRO A 44 -3.22 -10.14 -7.30
N LEU A 45 -3.04 -9.52 -8.47
CA LEU A 45 -3.53 -10.07 -9.74
C LEU A 45 -2.39 -10.54 -10.65
N ASN A 46 -2.65 -11.62 -11.38
CA ASN A 46 -1.83 -12.09 -12.49
C ASN A 46 -2.58 -11.89 -13.83
N GLN A 47 -1.99 -12.29 -14.95
CA GLN A 47 -2.62 -12.10 -16.27
C GLN A 47 -3.98 -12.79 -16.43
N TYR A 48 -4.20 -13.91 -15.74
CA TYR A 48 -5.47 -14.61 -15.76
C TYR A 48 -6.50 -13.87 -14.90
N SER A 49 -6.19 -13.64 -13.62
CA SER A 49 -7.16 -13.02 -12.70
C SER A 49 -7.49 -11.57 -13.06
N ARG A 50 -6.56 -10.82 -13.67
CA ARG A 50 -6.81 -9.46 -14.19
C ARG A 50 -8.00 -9.39 -15.15
N LYS A 51 -8.23 -10.43 -15.95
CA LYS A 51 -9.33 -10.48 -16.92
C LYS A 51 -10.70 -10.59 -16.26
N LEU A 52 -10.75 -11.12 -15.03
CA LEU A 52 -11.99 -11.35 -14.28
C LEU A 52 -12.51 -10.07 -13.60
N PHE A 53 -11.66 -9.05 -13.44
CA PHE A 53 -12.01 -7.78 -12.81
C PHE A 53 -11.98 -6.63 -13.84
N PRO A 54 -12.96 -6.52 -14.75
CA PRO A 54 -12.88 -5.63 -15.92
C PRO A 54 -12.85 -4.13 -15.59
N ASN A 55 -13.38 -3.74 -14.43
CA ASN A 55 -13.66 -2.36 -14.03
C ASN A 55 -12.63 -1.78 -13.04
N ILE A 56 -11.47 -2.42 -12.86
CA ILE A 56 -10.41 -1.88 -12.00
C ILE A 56 -9.85 -0.58 -12.57
N GLU A 57 -9.91 0.45 -11.74
CA GLU A 57 -9.43 1.81 -11.98
C GLU A 57 -8.34 2.21 -10.97
N THR A 58 -8.50 1.74 -9.72
CA THR A 58 -7.51 1.89 -8.64
C THR A 58 -6.78 0.57 -8.41
N PHE A 59 -5.47 0.54 -8.65
CA PHE A 59 -4.68 -0.70 -8.55
C PHE A 59 -3.84 -0.73 -7.27
N HIS A 60 -4.14 -1.68 -6.40
CA HIS A 60 -3.42 -1.97 -5.18
C HIS A 60 -2.22 -2.86 -5.48
N ILE A 61 -1.03 -2.40 -5.07
CA ILE A 61 0.22 -3.13 -5.16
C ILE A 61 0.62 -3.52 -3.73
N TYR A 62 0.42 -4.78 -3.38
CA TYR A 62 0.58 -5.29 -2.02
C TYR A 62 2.03 -5.66 -1.71
N ASN A 63 2.73 -6.22 -2.71
CA ASN A 63 4.14 -6.61 -2.63
C ASN A 63 4.96 -5.99 -3.76
N LYS A 64 6.29 -5.96 -3.59
CA LYS A 64 7.20 -5.39 -4.59
C LYS A 64 7.24 -6.23 -5.87
N GLU A 65 6.97 -7.52 -5.74
CA GLU A 65 6.99 -8.53 -6.79
C GLU A 65 5.64 -8.66 -7.52
N ASP A 66 4.59 -7.97 -7.04
CA ASP A 66 3.27 -7.99 -7.68
C ASP A 66 3.35 -7.48 -9.11
N LYS A 67 2.58 -8.12 -9.99
CA LYS A 67 2.53 -7.73 -11.39
C LYS A 67 1.77 -6.40 -11.55
N ILE A 68 2.39 -5.45 -12.22
CA ILE A 68 1.80 -4.16 -12.57
C ILE A 68 1.23 -4.23 -13.98
N PHE A 69 0.03 -3.67 -14.17
CA PHE A 69 -0.65 -3.63 -15.46
C PHE A 69 -0.72 -2.19 -15.97
N LYS A 70 -0.37 -2.01 -17.26
CA LYS A 70 -0.43 -0.73 -17.97
C LYS A 70 -1.37 -0.84 -19.17
N ASP A 71 -2.62 -1.19 -18.89
CA ASP A 71 -3.66 -1.43 -19.90
C ASP A 71 -4.48 -0.18 -20.25
N GLY A 72 -4.11 0.98 -19.70
CA GLY A 72 -4.78 2.26 -19.93
C GLY A 72 -6.07 2.48 -19.12
N LYS A 73 -6.52 1.48 -18.35
CA LYS A 73 -7.70 1.60 -17.48
C LYS A 73 -7.34 2.06 -16.07
N ILE A 74 -6.14 1.70 -15.60
CA ILE A 74 -5.65 2.04 -14.27
C ILE A 74 -5.07 3.45 -14.29
N PHE A 75 -5.68 4.36 -13.54
CA PHE A 75 -5.21 5.74 -13.41
C PHE A 75 -4.73 6.08 -11.98
N LYS A 76 -5.01 5.24 -10.98
CA LYS A 76 -4.51 5.41 -9.61
C LYS A 76 -3.84 4.13 -9.13
N GLN A 77 -2.64 4.24 -8.53
CA GLN A 77 -2.00 3.13 -7.83
C GLN A 77 -1.92 3.39 -6.32
N ILE A 78 -2.16 2.36 -5.51
CA ILE A 78 -1.98 2.39 -4.06
C ILE A 78 -0.93 1.35 -3.66
N ILE A 79 0.22 1.82 -3.19
CA ILE A 79 1.38 1.01 -2.85
C ILE A 79 1.40 0.74 -1.34
N TRP A 80 1.28 -0.53 -0.95
CA TRP A 80 1.21 -0.97 0.45
C TRP A 80 2.54 -1.45 1.02
N TYR A 81 3.38 -2.06 0.18
CA TYR A 81 4.67 -2.56 0.63
C TYR A 81 5.58 -1.41 1.05
N LYS A 82 6.61 -1.76 1.84
CA LYS A 82 7.58 -0.79 2.34
C LYS A 82 8.40 -0.19 1.19
N VAL A 83 8.34 1.12 1.02
CA VAL A 83 9.10 1.87 0.01
C VAL A 83 10.09 2.81 0.69
N SER A 84 11.37 2.72 0.34
CA SER A 84 12.38 3.66 0.83
C SER A 84 12.11 5.08 0.33
N TYR A 85 12.38 6.10 1.15
CA TYR A 85 12.14 7.50 0.80
C TYR A 85 12.75 7.94 -0.55
N SER A 86 13.96 7.49 -0.92
CA SER A 86 14.51 7.85 -2.25
C SER A 86 13.77 7.22 -3.41
N ARG A 87 13.23 6.01 -3.24
CA ARG A 87 12.46 5.35 -4.28
C ARG A 87 11.15 6.11 -4.50
N TYR A 88 10.51 6.50 -3.40
CA TYR A 88 9.35 7.39 -3.43
C TYR A 88 9.66 8.69 -4.20
N LEU A 89 10.77 9.38 -3.91
CA LEU A 89 11.13 10.61 -4.63
C LEU A 89 11.34 10.41 -6.14
N LYS A 90 11.80 9.23 -6.57
CA LYS A 90 12.04 8.90 -7.99
C LYS A 90 10.79 8.45 -8.73
N GLU A 91 9.91 7.71 -8.06
CA GLU A 91 8.76 7.02 -8.66
C GLU A 91 7.43 7.68 -8.32
N LYS A 92 7.41 8.76 -7.53
CA LYS A 92 6.17 9.46 -7.23
C LYS A 92 5.57 10.03 -8.52
N GLU A 93 4.33 9.66 -8.77
CA GLU A 93 3.47 10.25 -9.78
C GLU A 93 2.31 10.91 -9.03
N GLU A 94 1.73 11.97 -9.59
CA GLU A 94 0.74 12.82 -8.88
C GLU A 94 -0.46 12.05 -8.33
N MET A 95 -0.90 11.00 -9.03
CA MET A 95 -2.07 10.21 -8.63
C MET A 95 -1.74 9.00 -7.74
N ASN A 96 -0.47 8.64 -7.60
CA ASN A 96 -0.07 7.44 -6.85
C ASN A 96 0.01 7.70 -5.36
N GLU A 97 -0.50 6.76 -4.57
CA GLU A 97 -0.55 6.84 -3.12
C GLU A 97 0.35 5.78 -2.49
N TYR A 98 1.18 6.18 -1.54
CA TYR A 98 2.10 5.30 -0.83
C TYR A 98 1.69 5.22 0.63
N LYS A 99 1.44 4.00 1.13
CA LYS A 99 0.97 3.76 2.51
C LYS A 99 2.10 3.51 3.49
N ASN A 100 3.32 3.25 3.00
CA ASN A 100 4.46 2.88 3.83
C ASN A 100 5.78 3.41 3.26
N ILE A 101 5.99 4.72 3.42
CA ILE A 101 7.26 5.34 3.07
C ILE A 101 8.21 5.27 4.27
N GLU A 102 9.38 4.66 4.09
CA GLU A 102 10.42 4.49 5.12
C GLU A 102 11.56 5.51 4.96
N TYR A 103 11.75 6.33 6.00
CA TYR A 103 12.91 7.19 6.16
C TYR A 103 13.99 6.44 6.94
N THR A 104 15.20 6.37 6.39
CA THR A 104 16.29 5.54 6.96
C THR A 104 17.48 6.40 7.33
N ARG A 105 18.39 5.87 8.17
CA ARG A 105 19.66 6.54 8.52
C ARG A 105 20.45 6.99 7.29
N LYS A 106 20.43 6.18 6.22
CA LYS A 106 21.06 6.53 4.94
C LYS A 106 20.50 7.84 4.37
N TYR A 107 19.19 8.05 4.47
CA TYR A 107 18.54 9.27 3.97
C TYR A 107 18.65 10.43 4.93
N ARG A 108 18.62 10.18 6.23
CA ARG A 108 18.95 11.20 7.23
C ARG A 108 20.33 11.81 6.97
N ASN A 109 21.32 10.97 6.65
CA ASN A 109 22.67 11.43 6.31
C ASN A 109 22.73 12.26 5.00
N ILE A 110 21.70 12.20 4.14
CA ILE A 110 21.63 12.94 2.86
C ILE A 110 20.77 14.20 2.98
N PHE A 111 19.63 14.10 3.66
CA PHE A 111 18.59 15.15 3.71
C PHE A 111 18.50 15.85 5.08
N GLY A 112 19.28 15.41 6.07
CA GLY A 112 19.25 15.94 7.43
C GLY A 112 18.20 15.27 8.32
N ASN A 113 17.88 15.92 9.45
CA ASN A 113 16.93 15.37 10.42
C ASN A 113 15.46 15.70 10.08
N THR A 114 15.21 16.62 9.17
CA THR A 114 13.86 17.02 8.77
C THR A 114 13.14 15.88 8.04
N ILE A 115 12.16 15.28 8.72
CA ILE A 115 11.34 14.22 8.16
C ILE A 115 10.15 14.86 7.42
N GLN A 116 9.97 14.49 6.15
CA GLN A 116 8.88 15.01 5.33
C GLN A 116 7.55 14.38 5.73
N LYS A 117 6.45 15.13 5.60
CA LYS A 117 5.11 14.72 6.04
C LYS A 117 4.57 13.47 5.36
N GLU A 118 5.10 13.10 4.19
CA GLU A 118 4.71 11.88 3.47
C GLU A 118 5.33 10.61 4.08
N VAL A 119 6.37 10.74 4.91
CA VAL A 119 6.99 9.59 5.59
C VAL A 119 6.03 8.99 6.60
N ASN A 120 5.83 7.67 6.54
CA ASN A 120 4.97 6.95 7.49
C ASN A 120 5.75 6.07 8.46
N SER A 121 7.03 5.79 8.16
CA SER A 121 7.85 4.91 8.99
C SER A 121 9.29 5.39 9.08
N LEU A 122 9.90 5.17 10.25
CA LEU A 122 11.32 5.38 10.49
C LEU A 122 12.02 4.02 10.54
N GLY A 123 13.12 3.88 9.81
CA GLY A 123 13.89 2.64 9.73
C GLY A 123 14.64 2.33 11.03
N ASN A 124 15.18 1.12 11.12
CA ASN A 124 16.03 0.73 12.24
C ASN A 124 17.24 1.68 12.35
N TYR A 125 17.60 2.06 13.58
CA TYR A 125 18.73 2.96 13.86
C TYR A 125 18.68 4.29 13.11
N CYS A 126 17.50 4.76 12.66
CA CYS A 126 17.40 5.94 11.79
C CYS A 126 18.07 7.17 12.40
N PHE A 127 17.88 7.40 13.70
CA PHE A 127 18.46 8.49 14.50
C PHE A 127 19.38 7.95 15.60
N TYR A 128 19.99 6.79 15.40
CA TYR A 128 20.98 6.26 16.36
C TYR A 128 22.15 7.23 16.51
N GLU A 129 22.44 7.63 17.76
CA GLU A 129 23.46 8.64 18.10
C GLU A 129 23.24 9.97 17.36
N CYS A 130 21.97 10.40 17.22
CA CYS A 130 21.63 11.72 16.69
C CYS A 130 21.46 12.72 17.83
N ASN A 131 22.32 13.75 17.88
CA ASN A 131 22.22 14.81 18.89
C ASN A 131 21.39 16.01 18.45
N ASP A 132 21.05 16.08 17.16
CA ASP A 132 20.46 17.27 16.55
C ASP A 132 18.99 17.09 16.12
N ILE A 133 18.31 16.01 16.54
CA ILE A 133 16.88 15.82 16.20
C ILE A 133 15.99 16.44 17.28
N GLN A 134 15.03 17.25 16.85
CA GLN A 134 14.00 17.81 17.74
C GLN A 134 12.68 17.05 17.59
N GLU A 135 11.89 16.98 18.67
CA GLU A 135 10.57 16.31 18.66
C GLU A 135 9.61 16.93 17.64
N SER A 136 9.66 18.26 17.49
CA SER A 136 8.87 19.03 16.51
C SER A 136 9.17 18.65 15.05
N GLU A 137 10.28 17.95 14.78
CA GLU A 137 10.69 17.51 13.44
C GLU A 137 10.12 16.13 13.06
N ILE A 138 9.45 15.41 13.99
CA ILE A 138 8.79 14.14 13.70
C ILE A 138 7.33 14.42 13.31
N PRO A 139 6.94 14.23 12.03
CA PRO A 139 5.58 14.49 11.59
C PRO A 139 4.61 13.44 12.13
N THR A 140 3.35 13.85 12.35
CA THR A 140 2.27 13.01 12.87
C THR A 140 1.86 11.87 11.95
N SER A 141 2.31 11.88 10.69
CA SER A 141 2.12 10.80 9.72
C SER A 141 2.97 9.57 10.02
N VAL A 142 4.04 9.69 10.82
CA VAL A 142 4.86 8.58 11.27
C VAL A 142 4.06 7.72 12.24
N SER A 143 3.77 6.49 11.81
CA SER A 143 3.00 5.50 12.60
C SER A 143 3.81 4.26 12.94
N LYS A 144 5.04 4.13 12.41
CA LYS A 144 5.93 2.97 12.63
C LYS A 144 7.34 3.44 12.92
N ILE A 145 7.94 2.92 13.98
CA ILE A 145 9.30 3.25 14.41
C ILE A 145 10.14 1.97 14.42
N GLY A 146 11.27 1.99 13.73
CA GLY A 146 12.21 0.89 13.67
C GLY A 146 12.94 0.64 14.98
N LYS A 147 13.53 -0.55 15.12
CA LYS A 147 14.31 -0.92 16.30
C LYS A 147 15.47 0.05 16.51
N TYR A 148 15.66 0.46 17.76
CA TYR A 148 16.73 1.35 18.19
C TYR A 148 16.79 2.67 17.41
N CYS A 149 15.66 3.14 16.87
CA CYS A 149 15.59 4.34 16.03
C CYS A 149 16.15 5.58 16.75
N PHE A 150 15.88 5.72 18.05
CA PHE A 150 16.28 6.88 18.86
C PHE A 150 17.22 6.51 20.03
N VAL A 151 18.03 5.46 19.90
CA VAL A 151 19.01 5.12 20.94
C VAL A 151 20.14 6.15 20.94
N ASN A 152 20.58 6.54 22.15
CA ASN A 152 21.61 7.55 22.38
C ASN A 152 21.32 8.89 21.68
N VAL A 153 20.04 9.27 21.63
CA VAL A 153 19.62 10.62 21.24
C VAL A 153 19.66 11.49 22.49
N HIS A 154 20.33 12.63 22.40
CA HIS A 154 20.39 13.64 23.46
C HIS A 154 19.52 14.84 23.07
N HIS A 155 18.82 15.41 24.06
CA HIS A 155 18.00 16.61 23.92
C HIS A 155 18.75 17.85 24.41
#